data_AF-X0RI21-F1
#
_entry.id   AF-X0RI21-F1
#
_cell.length_a   1.000
_cell.length_b   1.000
_cell.length_c   1.000
_cell.angle_alpha   90.00
_cell.angle_beta   90.00
_cell.angle_gamma   90.00
#
_symmetry.space_group_name_H-M   'P 1'
#
loop_
_entity.id
_entity.type
_entity.pdbx_description
1 polymer ?
#
loop_
_entity_poly.entity_id
_entity_poly.type
_entity_poly.pdbx_seq_one_letter_code
_entity_poly.pdbx_strand_id
1 'polypeptide(L)'
;ITFVKTTHDFGTIKFAGNGTYKFVFKNTGKEALIIERVKSTCGCTIPNWTREPIKKGEKGNIEVKYNTNSAGNFSKTVTVYSNAKNSPVKLTIKGLVQRREK
;
A
#
# COMPACT_ATOMS: atom_id res chain seq x y z
N ILE A 1 -8.64 -7.31 10.42
CA ILE A 1 -7.57 -7.45 9.40
C ILE A 1 -6.22 -7.17 10.05
N THR A 2 -5.21 -7.98 9.75
CA THR A 2 -3.85 -7.78 10.30
C THR A 2 -2.83 -7.76 9.16
N PHE A 3 -2.08 -6.66 9.03
CA PHE A 3 -1.02 -6.52 8.04
C PHE A 3 0.30 -7.04 8.58
N VAL A 4 1.13 -7.65 7.71
CA VAL A 4 2.50 -8.05 8.06
C VAL A 4 3.38 -6.82 8.31
N LYS A 5 3.19 -5.77 7.50
CA LYS A 5 3.80 -4.45 7.67
C LYS A 5 2.79 -3.38 7.33
N THR A 6 2.80 -2.27 8.06
CA THR A 6 2.03 -1.07 7.73
C THR A 6 2.89 0.02 7.13
N THR A 7 4.21 -0.08 7.23
CA THR A 7 5.16 0.89 6.66
C THR A 7 6.20 0.17 5.82
N HIS A 8 6.50 0.71 4.64
CA HIS A 8 7.60 0.31 3.80
C HIS A 8 8.50 1.51 3.49
N ASP A 9 9.80 1.34 3.67
CA ASP A 9 10.82 2.31 3.27
C ASP A 9 11.56 1.74 2.06
N PHE A 10 11.45 2.43 0.93
CA PHE A 10 12.18 2.10 -0.30
C PHE A 10 13.67 2.49 -0.22
N GLY A 11 14.07 3.25 0.82
CA GLY A 11 15.40 3.84 0.90
C GLY A 11 15.60 4.82 -0.25
N THR A 12 16.65 4.60 -1.03
CA THR A 12 16.95 5.42 -2.21
C THR A 12 16.65 4.65 -3.49
N ILE A 13 15.83 5.23 -4.37
CA ILE A 13 15.42 4.64 -5.65
C ILE A 13 15.82 5.54 -6.81
N LYS A 14 16.19 4.94 -7.95
CA LYS A 14 16.54 5.69 -9.17
C LYS A 14 15.34 6.48 -9.71
N PHE A 15 15.61 7.60 -10.37
CA PHE A 15 14.60 8.31 -11.17
C PHE A 15 14.00 7.35 -12.21
N ALA A 16 12.68 7.36 -12.38
CA ALA A 16 11.95 6.40 -13.22
C ALA A 16 12.16 4.92 -12.85
N GLY A 17 12.64 4.63 -11.63
CA GLY A 17 12.83 3.28 -11.11
C GLY A 17 11.55 2.62 -10.59
N ASN A 18 11.69 1.42 -10.02
CA ASN A 18 10.55 0.67 -9.48
C ASN A 18 10.10 1.20 -8.10
N GLY A 19 8.95 1.87 -8.06
CA GLY A 19 8.28 2.34 -6.84
C GLY A 19 7.13 1.44 -6.38
N THR A 20 7.17 0.12 -6.64
CA THR A 20 6.07 -0.81 -6.36
C THR A 20 6.33 -1.62 -5.10
N TYR A 21 5.34 -1.72 -4.21
CA TYR A 21 5.40 -2.57 -3.02
C TYR A 21 4.06 -3.26 -2.73
N LYS A 22 4.10 -4.50 -2.25
CA LYS A 22 2.93 -5.31 -1.90
C LYS A 22 2.79 -5.45 -0.39
N PHE A 23 1.76 -4.84 0.18
CA PHE A 23 1.35 -5.03 1.56
C PHE A 23 0.51 -6.30 1.68
N VAL A 24 1.05 -7.32 2.35
CA VAL A 24 0.33 -8.57 2.63
C VAL A 24 -0.43 -8.43 3.96
N PHE A 25 -1.67 -8.91 3.97
CA PHE A 25 -2.50 -8.97 5.18
C PHE A 25 -3.18 -10.33 5.31
N LYS A 26 -3.66 -10.62 6.52
CA LYS A 26 -4.45 -11.80 6.86
C LYS A 26 -5.80 -11.39 7.41
N ASN A 27 -6.86 -12.10 7.03
CA ASN A 27 -8.16 -11.97 7.68
C ASN A 27 -8.14 -12.70 9.03
N THR A 28 -8.16 -11.92 10.11
CA THR A 28 -8.23 -12.40 11.50
C THR A 28 -9.64 -12.34 12.10
N GLY A 29 -10.63 -11.91 11.32
CA GLY A 29 -12.03 -11.84 11.71
C GLY A 29 -12.75 -13.19 11.64
N LYS A 30 -14.03 -13.18 12.02
CA LYS A 30 -14.91 -14.36 11.93
C LYS A 30 -15.60 -14.45 10.56
N GLU A 31 -15.90 -13.31 9.96
CA GLU A 31 -16.58 -13.19 8.67
C GLU A 31 -15.58 -13.01 7.52
N ALA A 32 -16.06 -13.18 6.28
CA ALA A 32 -15.28 -12.84 5.10
C ALA A 32 -14.94 -11.34 5.10
N LEU A 33 -13.66 -11.04 4.87
CA LEU A 33 -13.15 -9.68 4.83
C LEU A 33 -13.30 -9.14 3.42
N ILE A 34 -13.92 -7.96 3.30
CA ILE A 34 -14.11 -7.26 2.03
C ILE A 34 -13.38 -5.92 2.11
N ILE A 35 -12.52 -5.64 1.13
CA ILE A 35 -11.87 -4.34 0.98
C ILE A 35 -12.77 -3.47 0.11
N GLU A 36 -13.45 -2.52 0.73
CA GLU A 36 -14.44 -1.64 0.07
C GLU A 36 -13.75 -0.64 -0.85
N ARG A 37 -12.70 0.02 -0.35
CA ARG A 37 -11.94 1.02 -1.09
C ARG A 37 -10.55 1.20 -0.52
N VAL A 38 -9.61 1.56 -1.38
CA VAL A 38 -8.26 1.95 -1.01
C VAL A 38 -7.99 3.35 -1.56
N LYS A 39 -7.73 4.32 -0.68
CA LYS A 39 -7.54 5.73 -1.02
C LYS A 39 -6.10 6.16 -0.76
N SER A 40 -5.40 6.63 -1.78
CA SER A 40 -4.12 7.33 -1.63
C SER A 40 -4.35 8.83 -1.41
N THR A 41 -3.42 9.48 -0.70
CA THR A 41 -3.48 10.94 -0.47
C THR A 41 -3.13 11.78 -1.71
N CYS A 42 -2.55 11.18 -2.75
CA CYS A 42 -2.07 11.84 -3.96
C CYS A 42 -2.25 10.89 -5.15
N GLY A 43 -2.68 11.42 -6.32
CA GLY A 43 -2.83 10.64 -7.56
C GLY A 43 -1.54 10.01 -8.08
N CYS A 44 -0.39 10.37 -7.50
CA CYS A 44 0.92 9.77 -7.73
C CYS A 44 1.10 8.36 -7.15
N THR A 45 0.06 7.80 -6.51
CA THR A 45 0.09 6.46 -5.92
C THR A 45 -1.15 5.68 -6.34
N ILE A 46 -0.94 4.62 -7.12
CA ILE A 46 -2.01 3.77 -7.65
C ILE A 46 -2.10 2.50 -6.79
N PRO A 47 -3.20 2.32 -6.03
CA PRO A 47 -3.43 1.09 -5.30
C PRO A 47 -4.09 0.03 -6.20
N ASN A 48 -3.67 -1.22 -6.05
CA ASN A 48 -4.31 -2.41 -6.59
C ASN A 48 -4.46 -3.43 -5.45
N TRP A 49 -5.59 -4.14 -5.35
CA TRP A 49 -5.84 -5.01 -4.20
C TRP A 49 -6.74 -6.20 -4.55
N THR A 50 -6.69 -7.23 -3.72
CA THR A 50 -7.59 -8.39 -3.81
C THR A 50 -9.05 -7.93 -3.64
N ARG A 51 -9.86 -8.07 -4.70
CA ARG A 51 -11.29 -7.71 -4.70
C ARG A 51 -12.20 -8.82 -4.21
N GLU A 52 -11.70 -10.05 -4.24
CA GLU A 52 -12.43 -11.21 -3.75
C GLU A 52 -12.56 -11.18 -2.22
N PRO A 53 -13.69 -11.65 -1.66
CA PRO A 53 -13.84 -11.79 -0.22
C PRO A 53 -12.76 -12.73 0.36
N ILE A 54 -11.97 -12.25 1.31
CA ILE A 54 -10.89 -13.02 1.94
C ILE A 54 -11.48 -13.81 3.12
N LYS A 55 -11.47 -15.15 3.07
CA LYS A 55 -12.01 -15.98 4.16
C LYS A 55 -11.16 -15.86 5.42
N LYS A 56 -11.73 -16.27 6.56
CA LYS A 56 -11.00 -16.32 7.84
C LYS A 56 -9.71 -17.13 7.68
N GLY A 57 -8.59 -16.54 8.08
CA GLY A 57 -7.28 -17.18 8.02
C GLY A 57 -6.56 -17.03 6.67
N GLU A 58 -7.25 -16.63 5.62
CA GLU A 58 -6.64 -16.40 4.31
C GLU A 58 -5.90 -15.06 4.25
N LYS A 59 -5.01 -14.96 3.25
CA LYS A 59 -4.18 -13.79 3.00
C LYS A 59 -4.66 -13.06 1.76
N GLY A 60 -4.63 -11.73 1.82
CA GLY A 60 -4.80 -10.85 0.68
C GLY A 60 -3.62 -9.91 0.55
N ASN A 61 -3.60 -9.11 -0.52
CA ASN A 61 -2.57 -8.12 -0.73
C ASN A 61 -3.12 -6.78 -1.25
N ILE A 62 -2.39 -5.72 -0.93
CA ILE A 62 -2.56 -4.37 -1.47
C ILE A 62 -1.24 -3.97 -2.09
N GLU A 63 -1.18 -3.98 -3.41
CA GLU A 63 -0.09 -3.44 -4.19
C GLU A 63 -0.22 -1.92 -4.29
N VAL A 64 0.89 -1.22 -4.08
CA VAL A 64 0.98 0.22 -4.14
C VAL A 64 2.10 0.57 -5.09
N LYS A 65 1.79 1.33 -6.15
CA LYS A 65 2.77 1.83 -7.12
C LYS A 65 2.92 3.34 -6.99
N TYR A 66 4.10 3.78 -6.57
CA TYR A 66 4.50 5.19 -6.54
C TYR A 66 5.14 5.63 -7.85
N ASN A 67 4.78 6.83 -8.32
CA ASN A 67 5.41 7.47 -9.47
C ASN A 67 6.78 8.06 -9.09
N THR A 68 7.84 7.44 -9.60
CA THR A 68 9.26 7.77 -9.36
C THR A 68 9.83 8.80 -10.34
N ASN A 69 8.98 9.52 -11.08
CA ASN A 69 9.39 10.62 -11.98
C ASN A 69 9.49 11.98 -11.26
N SER A 70 9.37 12.00 -9.93
CA SER A 70 9.59 13.18 -9.11
C SER A 70 10.76 12.92 -8.17
N ALA A 71 11.89 13.59 -8.38
CA ALA A 71 13.06 13.49 -7.52
C ALA A 71 12.78 14.10 -6.14
N GLY A 72 13.47 13.60 -5.11
CA GLY A 72 13.36 14.06 -3.73
C GLY A 72 12.68 13.06 -2.79
N ASN A 73 12.58 13.46 -1.52
CA ASN A 73 11.97 12.62 -0.50
C ASN A 73 10.46 12.50 -0.72
N PHE A 74 9.93 11.32 -0.45
CA PHE A 74 8.50 11.09 -0.43
C PHE A 74 8.10 10.33 0.84
N SER A 75 6.91 10.66 1.32
CA SER A 75 6.17 9.89 2.32
C SER A 75 4.71 9.97 1.93
N LYS A 76 4.10 8.82 1.61
CA LYS A 76 2.73 8.71 1.11
C LYS A 76 1.95 7.74 1.97
N THR A 77 0.71 8.12 2.24
CA THR A 77 -0.22 7.31 3.04
C THR A 77 -1.32 6.77 2.13
N VAL A 78 -1.60 5.48 2.30
CA VAL A 78 -2.66 4.74 1.64
C VAL A 78 -3.62 4.26 2.72
N THR A 79 -4.87 4.70 2.66
CA THR A 79 -5.91 4.36 3.62
C THR A 79 -6.80 3.26 3.07
N VAL A 80 -6.89 2.16 3.80
CA VAL A 80 -7.64 0.95 3.44
C VAL A 80 -8.93 0.92 4.24
N TYR A 81 -10.05 0.90 3.54
CA TYR A 81 -11.39 0.76 4.11
C TYR A 81 -11.90 -0.65 3.86
N SER A 82 -12.45 -1.27 4.90
CA SER A 82 -12.99 -2.62 4.87
C SER A 82 -14.12 -2.77 5.88
N ASN A 83 -14.85 -3.89 5.82
CA ASN A 83 -15.85 -4.28 6.82
C ASN A 83 -15.24 -4.77 8.17
N ALA A 84 -13.91 -4.71 8.34
CA ALA A 84 -13.28 -5.10 9.60
C ALA A 84 -13.49 -4.04 10.70
N LYS A 85 -13.58 -4.48 11.97
CA LYS A 85 -13.72 -3.60 13.15
C LYS A 85 -12.62 -2.55 13.30
N ASN A 86 -11.42 -2.81 12.78
CA ASN A 86 -10.28 -1.90 12.83
C ASN A 86 -10.12 -1.02 11.57
N SER A 87 -11.18 -0.91 10.77
CA SER A 87 -11.24 -0.03 9.61
C SER A 87 -11.42 1.44 10.06
N PRO A 88 -10.75 2.42 9.42
CA PRO A 88 -9.77 2.25 8.34
C PRO A 88 -8.36 1.93 8.86
N VAL A 89 -7.57 1.21 8.06
CA VAL A 89 -6.14 0.96 8.31
C VAL A 89 -5.29 1.87 7.43
N LYS A 90 -4.26 2.50 8.00
CA LYS A 90 -3.31 3.34 7.26
C LYS A 90 -2.03 2.56 6.95
N LEU A 91 -1.61 2.61 5.70
CA LEU A 91 -0.35 2.09 5.19
C LEU A 91 0.53 3.25 4.73
N THR A 92 1.84 3.16 4.92
CA THR A 92 2.78 4.22 4.57
C THR A 92 3.89 3.68 3.69
N ILE A 93 4.18 4.38 2.60
CA ILE A 93 5.41 4.18 1.81
C ILE A 93 6.26 5.44 1.91
N LYS A 94 7.58 5.28 2.04
CA LYS A 94 8.52 6.39 2.09
C LYS A 94 9.82 6.04 1.37
N GLY A 95 10.61 7.07 1.06
CA GLY A 95 11.93 6.93 0.47
C GLY A 95 12.45 8.24 -0.13
N LEU A 96 13.47 8.11 -0.96
CA LEU A 96 14.14 9.19 -1.69
C LEU A 96 14.29 8.76 -3.15
N VAL A 97 13.74 9.54 -4.07
CA VAL A 97 14.00 9.38 -5.51
C VAL A 97 15.25 10.19 -5.87
N GLN A 98 16.25 9.54 -6.45
CA GLN A 98 17.47 10.19 -6.93
C GLN A 98 17.15 11.22 -8.03
N ARG A 99 18.01 12.23 -8.14
CA ARG A 99 17.95 13.15 -9.29
C ARG A 99 18.26 12.37 -10.56
N ARG A 100 17.68 12.82 -11.68
CA ARG A 100 18.03 12.32 -13.00
C ARG A 100 19.51 12.57 -13.25
N GLU A 101 20.27 11.52 -13.57
CA GLU A 101 21.65 11.67 -14.04
C GLU A 101 21.62 12.35 -15.43
N LYS A 102 22.50 13.34 -15.62
CA LYS A 102 22.61 14.12 -16.86
C LYS A 102 23.35 13.34 -17.93
#